data_AF-A0A497EAN7-F1
#
_entry.id   AF-A0A497EAN7-F1
#
_cell.length_a   1.000
_cell.length_b   1.000
_cell.length_c   1.000
_cell.angle_alpha   90.00
_cell.angle_beta   90.00
_cell.angle_gamma   90.00
#
_symmetry.space_group_name_H-M   'P 1'
#
loop_
_entity.id
_entity.type
_entity.pdbx_description
1 polymer ?
#
loop_
_entity_poly.entity_id
_entity_poly.type
_entity_poly.pdbx_seq_one_letter_code
_entity_poly.pdbx_strand_id
1 'polypeptide(L)'
;MADQPSPQTFSGPFTLGADFPTPSLETWRAIAETSLKGRKIESLTKPVDDGVDTKVLYTATDRSTDSGLPGVHPFTRGGIGQSREVCSLFTHPDIDIATRQIAEET
;
A
#
# COMPACT_ATOMS: atom_id res chain seq x y z
N MET A 1 23.70 -0.22 -27.02
CA MET A 1 24.19 0.58 -25.89
C MET A 1 23.28 1.78 -25.78
N ALA A 2 22.15 1.62 -25.07
CA ALA A 2 21.13 2.67 -24.97
C ALA A 2 21.50 3.60 -23.82
N ASP A 3 21.70 4.87 -24.16
CA ASP A 3 21.88 5.99 -23.24
C ASP A 3 20.59 6.18 -22.45
N GLN A 4 20.56 5.73 -21.20
CA GLN A 4 19.48 6.04 -20.27
C GLN A 4 19.72 7.46 -19.75
N PRO A 5 18.75 8.39 -19.87
CA PRO A 5 18.91 9.72 -19.29
C PRO A 5 19.05 9.59 -17.77
N SER A 6 20.12 10.18 -17.24
CA SER A 6 20.41 10.24 -15.81
C SER A 6 19.19 10.69 -14.98
N PRO A 7 18.94 10.10 -13.79
CA PRO A 7 17.85 10.52 -12.94
C PRO A 7 18.02 12.00 -12.55
N GLN A 8 17.04 12.81 -12.90
CA GLN A 8 16.97 14.22 -12.50
C GLN A 8 16.82 14.27 -10.98
N THR A 9 17.93 14.56 -10.30
CA THR A 9 17.92 14.73 -8.84
C THR A 9 17.49 16.17 -8.56
N PHE A 10 16.24 16.35 -8.12
CA PHE A 10 15.80 17.62 -7.57
C PHE A 10 16.55 17.87 -6.25
N SER A 11 17.50 18.81 -6.26
CA SER A 11 18.32 19.17 -5.10
C SER A 11 18.17 20.66 -4.81
N GLY A 12 17.29 21.01 -3.86
CA GLY A 12 17.11 22.37 -3.36
C GLY A 12 16.01 22.46 -2.29
N PRO A 13 15.99 23.50 -1.43
CA PRO A 13 14.91 23.72 -0.48
C PRO A 13 13.65 24.12 -1.24
N PHE A 14 12.71 23.19 -1.36
CA PHE A 14 11.39 23.45 -1.95
C PHE A 14 10.32 23.32 -0.87
N THR A 15 9.54 24.39 -0.69
CA THR A 15 8.38 24.39 0.19
C THR A 15 7.18 23.85 -0.58
N LEU A 16 6.67 22.67 -0.21
CA LEU A 16 5.51 22.06 -0.88
C LEU A 16 4.18 22.59 -0.32
N GLY A 17 3.94 22.33 0.95
CA GLY A 17 2.63 22.57 1.57
C GLY A 17 2.53 23.85 2.39
N ALA A 18 3.67 24.40 2.86
CA ALA A 18 3.64 25.52 3.80
C ALA A 18 3.31 26.88 3.16
N ASP A 19 3.37 26.98 1.83
CA ASP A 19 2.95 28.18 1.08
C ASP A 19 1.42 28.32 1.00
N PHE A 20 0.67 27.29 1.42
CA PHE A 20 -0.79 27.29 1.46
C PHE A 20 -1.31 27.43 2.90
N PRO A 21 -2.55 27.93 3.08
CA PRO A 21 -3.20 27.91 4.37
C PRO A 21 -3.25 26.50 4.97
N THR A 22 -3.04 26.38 6.27
CA THR A 22 -3.10 25.08 6.96
C THR A 22 -4.50 24.48 6.81
N PRO A 23 -4.64 23.30 6.19
CA PRO A 23 -5.94 22.68 6.00
C PRO A 23 -6.47 22.15 7.34
N SER A 24 -7.79 22.23 7.53
CA SER A 24 -8.49 21.59 8.65
C SER A 24 -9.31 20.40 8.18
N LEU A 25 -9.44 19.38 9.05
CA LEU A 25 -10.26 18.20 8.75
C LEU A 25 -11.72 18.56 8.51
N GLU A 26 -12.25 19.54 9.25
CA GLU A 26 -13.63 20.01 9.12
C GLU A 26 -13.87 20.71 7.78
N THR A 27 -12.93 21.56 7.35
CA THR A 27 -13.00 22.21 6.05
C THR A 27 -12.97 21.18 4.91
N TRP A 28 -12.08 20.18 4.99
CA TRP A 28 -12.04 19.09 4.02
C TRP A 28 -13.37 18.32 3.98
N ARG A 29 -13.93 18.00 5.15
CA ARG A 29 -15.17 17.27 5.31
C ARG A 29 -16.35 18.00 4.67
N ALA A 30 -16.50 19.30 4.95
CA ALA A 30 -17.57 20.12 4.38
C ALA A 30 -17.51 20.17 2.84
N ILE A 31 -16.31 20.29 2.27
CA ILE A 31 -16.11 20.28 0.81
C ILE A 31 -16.47 18.90 0.24
N ALA A 32 -16.02 17.82 0.87
CA ALA A 32 -16.30 16.46 0.43
C ALA A 32 -17.80 16.14 0.46
N GLU A 33 -18.51 16.50 1.53
CA GLU A 33 -19.97 16.29 1.65
C GLU A 33 -20.76 17.14 0.64
N THR A 34 -20.25 18.34 0.32
CA THR A 34 -20.80 19.17 -0.77
C THR A 34 -20.71 18.44 -2.11
N SER A 35 -19.56 17.83 -2.43
CA SER A 35 -19.40 16.99 -3.64
C SER A 35 -20.31 15.76 -3.65
N LEU A 36 -20.69 15.26 -2.47
CA LEU A 36 -21.63 14.14 -2.30
C LEU A 36 -23.11 14.57 -2.31
N LYS A 37 -23.42 15.81 -2.72
CA LYS A 37 -24.79 16.36 -2.73
C LYS A 37 -25.44 16.35 -1.34
N GLY A 38 -24.65 16.62 -0.31
CA GLY A 38 -25.11 16.68 1.08
C GLY A 38 -25.21 15.31 1.79
N ARG A 39 -24.79 14.22 1.14
CA ARG A 39 -24.63 12.94 1.87
C ARG A 39 -23.40 13.00 2.77
N LYS A 40 -23.51 12.39 3.95
CA LYS A 40 -22.40 12.25 4.91
C LYS A 40 -21.26 11.44 4.31
N ILE A 41 -20.02 11.80 4.65
CA ILE A 41 -18.83 11.10 4.16
C ILE A 41 -18.80 9.63 4.61
N GLU A 42 -19.34 9.32 5.80
CA GLU A 42 -19.42 7.94 6.33
C GLU A 42 -20.30 7.03 5.48
N SER A 43 -21.17 7.58 4.63
CA SER A 43 -21.94 6.75 3.68
C SER A 43 -21.07 6.05 2.64
N LEU A 44 -19.81 6.45 2.49
CA LEU A 44 -18.83 5.80 1.62
C LEU A 44 -18.01 4.73 2.34
N THR A 45 -18.16 4.56 3.66
CA THR A 45 -17.53 3.45 4.40
C THR A 45 -18.06 2.13 3.85
N LYS A 46 -17.15 1.20 3.54
CA LYS A 46 -17.49 -0.12 3.01
C LYS A 46 -17.08 -1.21 3.98
N PRO A 47 -17.97 -2.17 4.29
CA PRO A 47 -17.58 -3.37 4.99
C PRO A 47 -16.73 -4.25 4.06
N VAL A 48 -15.68 -4.83 4.62
CA VAL A 48 -14.92 -5.94 4.02
C VAL A 48 -15.58 -7.25 4.45
N ASP A 49 -15.41 -8.32 3.67
CA ASP A 49 -16.04 -9.64 3.91
C ASP A 49 -15.80 -10.20 5.33
N ASP A 50 -14.71 -9.80 5.97
CA ASP A 50 -14.35 -10.20 7.34
C ASP A 50 -15.00 -9.34 8.44
N GLY A 51 -15.97 -8.49 8.10
CA GLY A 51 -16.73 -7.66 9.05
C GLY A 51 -16.01 -6.41 9.55
N VAL A 52 -14.94 -5.98 8.86
CA VAL A 52 -14.19 -4.76 9.18
C VAL A 52 -14.60 -3.62 8.26
N ASP A 53 -14.87 -2.45 8.83
CA ASP A 53 -15.21 -1.25 8.08
C ASP A 53 -13.95 -0.53 7.56
N THR A 54 -13.90 -0.29 6.25
CA THR A 54 -12.86 0.54 5.62
C THR A 54 -13.27 2.00 5.62
N LYS A 55 -12.52 2.86 6.33
CA LYS A 55 -12.75 4.31 6.38
C LYS A 55 -12.39 4.96 5.04
N VAL A 56 -13.06 6.06 4.73
CA VAL A 56 -12.82 6.88 3.53
C VAL A 56 -11.52 7.67 3.62
N LEU A 57 -11.14 8.09 4.83
CA LEU A 57 -9.93 8.83 5.11
C LEU A 57 -9.29 8.28 6.38
N TYR A 58 -7.99 7.98 6.29
CA TYR A 58 -7.13 7.69 7.43
C TYR A 58 -6.19 8.87 7.63
N THR A 59 -6.04 9.31 8.87
CA THR A 59 -5.21 10.47 9.23
C THR A 59 -4.04 10.04 10.10
N ALA A 60 -3.18 10.99 10.50
CA ALA A 60 -2.09 10.72 11.41
C ALA A 60 -2.54 10.12 12.76
N THR A 61 -3.79 10.35 13.18
CA THR A 61 -4.34 9.78 14.42
C THR A 61 -4.62 8.29 14.32
N ASP A 62 -4.76 7.75 13.11
CA ASP A 62 -5.00 6.31 12.87
C ASP A 62 -3.69 5.51 12.79
N ARG A 63 -2.53 6.18 12.89
CA ARG A 63 -1.21 5.56 12.77
C ARG A 63 -0.62 5.25 14.16
N SER A 64 0.03 4.09 14.29
CA SER A 64 0.90 3.81 15.44
C SER A 64 2.06 4.81 15.53
N THR A 65 2.38 5.26 16.75
CA THR A 65 3.49 6.19 17.02
C THR A 65 4.85 5.55 16.73
N ASP A 66 4.99 4.25 16.97
CA ASP A 66 6.16 3.49 16.59
C ASP A 66 5.84 2.58 15.40
N SER A 67 6.63 2.75 14.35
CA SER A 67 6.52 1.93 13.15
C SER A 67 7.35 0.65 13.23
N GLY A 68 8.27 0.53 14.20
CA GLY A 68 9.18 -0.58 14.38
C GLY A 68 10.14 -0.80 13.20
N LEU A 69 10.94 -1.85 13.28
CA LEU A 69 11.85 -2.32 12.23
C LEU A 69 11.44 -3.72 11.75
N PRO A 70 11.67 -4.08 10.48
CA PRO A 70 11.53 -5.47 10.03
C PRO A 70 12.48 -6.38 10.83
N GLY A 71 12.06 -7.62 11.09
CA GLY A 71 12.85 -8.57 11.87
C GLY A 71 12.88 -8.34 13.39
N VAL A 72 12.12 -7.37 13.89
CA VAL A 72 12.02 -7.06 15.33
C VAL A 72 10.58 -7.26 15.80
N HIS A 73 10.39 -7.87 16.99
CA HIS A 73 9.07 -8.02 17.61
C HIS A 73 8.32 -6.67 17.67
N PRO A 74 7.03 -6.58 17.30
CA PRO A 74 6.07 -7.67 17.05
C PRO A 74 6.02 -8.19 15.60
N PHE A 75 7.04 -7.91 14.78
CA PHE A 75 7.18 -8.37 13.40
C PHE A 75 6.09 -7.89 12.42
N THR A 76 5.37 -6.81 12.76
CA THR A 76 4.34 -6.21 11.89
C THR A 76 4.89 -5.79 10.52
N ARG A 77 6.19 -5.45 10.43
CA ARG A 77 6.88 -5.11 9.17
C ARG A 77 7.55 -6.29 8.47
N GLY A 78 7.26 -7.52 8.90
CA GLY A 78 7.86 -8.74 8.36
C GLY A 78 9.06 -9.21 9.18
N GLY A 79 9.46 -10.46 8.96
CA GLY A 79 10.63 -11.08 9.57
C GLY A 79 11.95 -10.64 8.92
N ILE A 80 13.04 -11.28 9.34
CA ILE A 80 14.32 -11.21 8.62
C ILE A 80 14.23 -12.09 7.37
N GLY A 81 14.43 -11.52 6.18
CA GLY A 81 14.31 -12.30 4.95
C GLY A 81 14.69 -11.54 3.70
N GLN A 82 15.20 -12.30 2.73
CA GLN A 82 15.39 -11.89 1.34
C GLN A 82 14.00 -11.59 0.73
N SER A 83 13.96 -11.02 -0.48
CA SER A 83 12.72 -10.92 -1.27
C SER A 83 11.98 -12.26 -1.35
N ARG A 84 10.65 -12.23 -1.58
CA ARG A 84 9.81 -13.45 -1.64
C ARG A 84 10.43 -14.51 -2.55
N GLU A 85 10.49 -15.73 -2.04
CA GLU A 85 10.84 -16.91 -2.83
C GLU A 85 9.77 -17.16 -3.90
N VAL A 86 10.20 -17.57 -5.09
CA VAL A 86 9.31 -17.97 -6.17
C VAL A 86 9.05 -19.47 -5.99
N CYS A 87 7.80 -19.82 -5.66
CA CYS A 87 7.38 -21.21 -5.49
C CYS A 87 6.34 -21.56 -6.56
N SER A 88 6.70 -22.48 -7.45
CA SER A 88 5.80 -22.98 -8.48
C SER A 88 5.12 -24.27 -8.04
N LEU A 89 3.83 -24.39 -8.36
CA LEU A 89 3.01 -25.54 -7.99
C LEU A 89 2.66 -26.35 -9.24
N PHE A 90 3.13 -27.60 -9.28
CA PHE A 90 2.80 -28.56 -10.34
C PHE A 90 1.77 -29.57 -9.81
N THR A 91 0.63 -29.69 -10.49
CA THR A 91 -0.50 -30.53 -10.04
C THR A 91 -1.00 -31.50 -11.10
N HIS A 92 -0.22 -31.73 -12.16
CA HIS A 92 -0.65 -32.64 -13.21
C HIS A 92 -0.86 -34.06 -12.62
N PRO A 93 -2.03 -34.70 -12.82
CA PRO A 93 -2.33 -36.00 -12.22
C PRO A 93 -1.45 -37.13 -12.74
N ASP A 94 -0.90 -36.96 -13.95
CA ASP A 94 0.15 -37.80 -14.51
C ASP A 94 1.53 -37.30 -14.08
N ILE A 95 2.28 -38.19 -13.43
CA ILE A 95 3.61 -37.92 -12.85
C ILE A 95 4.67 -37.60 -13.91
N ASP A 96 4.56 -38.15 -15.12
CA ASP A 96 5.55 -37.94 -16.17
C ASP A 96 5.47 -36.51 -16.72
N ILE A 97 4.23 -36.01 -16.83
CA ILE A 97 3.99 -34.63 -17.23
C ILE A 97 4.43 -33.68 -16.12
N ALA A 98 4.14 -33.97 -14.86
CA ALA A 98 4.61 -33.16 -13.73
C ALA A 98 6.15 -33.08 -13.68
N THR A 99 6.83 -34.22 -13.89
CA THR A 99 8.29 -34.29 -13.91
C THR A 99 8.89 -33.45 -15.03
N ARG A 100 8.31 -33.52 -16.23
CA ARG A 100 8.74 -32.68 -17.36
C ARG A 100 8.61 -31.19 -17.07
N GLN A 101 7.49 -30.77 -16.46
CA GLN A 101 7.26 -29.37 -16.12
C GLN A 101 8.29 -28.83 -15.11
N ILE A 102 8.66 -29.63 -14.10
CA ILE A 102 9.72 -29.27 -13.14
C ILE A 102 11.06 -29.09 -13.87
N ALA A 103 11.38 -29.98 -14.81
CA ALA A 103 12.63 -29.94 -15.56
C ALA A 103 12.74 -28.74 -16.51
N GLU A 104 11.60 -28.21 -17.00
CA GLU A 104 11.57 -27.02 -17.86
C GLU A 104 11.77 -25.71 -17.08
N GLU A 105 11.45 -25.72 -15.78
CA GLU A 105 11.53 -24.52 -14.92
C GLU A 105 12.86 -24.39 -14.16
N THR A 106 13.66 -25.46 -14.08
CA THR A 106 14.98 -25.47 -13.42
C THR A 106 16.08 -24.95 -14.34
#